data_AF-A0ABD4W8L0-F1
#
_entry.id   AF-A0ABD4W8L0-F1
#
_cell.length_a   1.000
_cell.length_b   1.000
_cell.length_c   1.000
_cell.angle_alpha   90.00
_cell.angle_beta   90.00
_cell.angle_gamma   90.00
#
_symmetry.space_group_name_H-M   'P 1'
#
loop_
_entity.id
_entity.type
_entity.pdbx_description
1 polymer ?
#
loop_
_entity_poly.entity_id
_entity_poly.type
_entity_poly.pdbx_seq_one_letter_code
_entity_poly.pdbx_strand_id
1 'polypeptide(L)'
;MQPTAQKNNARQRKTIAIVAVIAVVAIALAAVAIIAVANKREMTQAASDTCTLNAKALATHQQNFEEAQKEAEDAAKLTVDDVADGTTLETLKDAITLAEAVENAPTCPANGNASDFTKATDDIRTYADNLRNITNELDAAAKSVIASQELKLESAK
;
A
#
# COMPACT_ATOMS: atom_id res chain seq x y z
N MET A 1 75.21 -10.12 37.56
CA MET A 1 73.87 -10.75 37.60
C MET A 1 72.82 -9.63 37.57
N GLN A 2 71.83 -9.78 36.67
CA GLN A 2 70.57 -9.00 36.47
C GLN A 2 70.68 -7.50 36.11
N PRO A 3 69.75 -6.96 35.26
CA PRO A 3 68.36 -7.37 35.12
C PRO A 3 67.89 -7.62 33.67
N THR A 4 67.69 -8.89 33.30
CA THR A 4 66.93 -9.28 32.09
C THR A 4 65.41 -9.32 32.32
N ALA A 5 64.93 -9.04 33.55
CA ALA A 5 63.51 -9.14 33.92
C ALA A 5 62.64 -7.96 33.44
N GLN A 6 63.22 -6.80 33.10
CA GLN A 6 62.44 -5.59 32.81
C GLN A 6 61.91 -5.54 31.36
N LYS A 7 62.61 -6.17 30.40
CA LYS A 7 62.28 -6.13 28.96
C LYS A 7 61.05 -6.98 28.59
N ASN A 8 60.82 -8.08 29.32
CA ASN A 8 59.68 -8.97 29.11
C ASN A 8 58.37 -8.38 29.65
N ASN A 9 58.43 -7.69 30.79
CA ASN A 9 57.28 -7.01 31.38
C ASN A 9 56.74 -5.87 30.50
N ALA A 10 57.62 -5.11 29.82
CA ALA A 10 57.20 -4.05 28.90
C ALA A 10 56.60 -4.58 27.59
N ARG A 11 57.15 -5.66 27.01
CA ARG A 11 56.58 -6.33 25.83
C ARG A 11 55.23 -6.99 26.14
N GLN A 12 55.14 -7.69 27.27
CA GLN A 12 53.90 -8.35 27.71
C GLN A 12 52.80 -7.33 28.05
N ARG A 13 53.13 -6.22 28.73
CA ARG A 13 52.18 -5.12 28.97
C ARG A 13 51.74 -4.43 27.67
N LYS A 14 52.63 -4.26 26.70
CA LYS A 14 52.26 -3.71 25.37
C LYS A 14 51.33 -4.66 24.61
N THR A 15 51.55 -5.97 24.64
CA THR A 15 50.65 -6.95 24.02
C THR A 15 49.29 -6.99 24.70
N ILE A 16 49.26 -6.98 26.04
CA ILE A 16 48.00 -6.96 26.82
C ILE A 16 47.23 -5.65 26.56
N ALA A 17 47.93 -4.51 26.49
CA ALA A 17 47.30 -3.22 26.19
C ALA A 17 46.72 -3.17 24.76
N ILE A 18 47.42 -3.71 23.76
CA ILE A 18 46.91 -3.77 22.38
C ILE A 18 45.66 -4.66 22.29
N VAL A 19 45.68 -5.84 22.93
CA VAL A 19 44.52 -6.75 22.96
C VAL A 19 43.33 -6.11 23.66
N ALA A 20 43.55 -5.40 24.77
CA ALA A 20 42.51 -4.68 25.48
C ALA A 20 41.89 -3.56 24.61
N VAL A 21 42.70 -2.80 23.87
CA VAL A 21 42.21 -1.75 22.96
C VAL A 21 41.39 -2.35 21.82
N ILE A 22 41.84 -3.44 21.20
CA ILE A 22 41.10 -4.11 20.12
C ILE A 22 39.75 -4.63 20.64
N ALA A 23 39.71 -5.22 21.84
CA ALA A 23 38.47 -5.69 22.44
C ALA A 23 37.47 -4.55 22.69
N VAL A 24 37.93 -3.39 23.18
CA VAL A 24 37.07 -2.22 23.41
C VAL A 24 36.54 -1.66 22.09
N VAL A 25 37.38 -1.55 21.06
CA VAL A 25 36.95 -1.09 19.73
C VAL A 25 35.92 -2.04 19.12
N ALA A 26 36.11 -3.35 19.24
CA ALA A 26 35.15 -4.34 18.75
C ALA A 26 33.78 -4.24 19.45
N ILE A 27 33.76 -4.06 20.77
CA ILE A 27 32.51 -3.88 21.54
C ILE A 27 31.79 -2.60 21.12
N ALA A 28 32.53 -1.50 20.93
CA ALA A 28 31.95 -0.23 20.48
C ALA A 28 31.32 -0.35 19.07
N LEU A 29 32.01 -1.00 18.12
CA LEU A 29 31.47 -1.22 16.78
C LEU A 29 30.23 -2.13 16.78
N ALA A 30 30.23 -3.18 17.60
CA ALA A 30 29.06 -4.05 17.76
C ALA A 30 27.86 -3.29 18.32
N ALA A 31 28.06 -2.43 19.32
CA ALA A 31 26.99 -1.61 19.88
C ALA A 31 26.39 -0.64 18.85
N VAL A 32 27.23 0.04 18.06
CA VAL A 32 26.76 0.94 16.99
C VAL A 32 25.98 0.18 15.91
N ALA A 33 26.45 -1.01 15.52
CA ALA A 33 25.75 -1.85 14.56
C ALA A 33 24.38 -2.31 15.08
N ILE A 34 24.28 -2.71 16.36
CA ILE A 34 23.02 -3.11 16.99
C ILE A 34 22.03 -1.94 17.05
N ILE A 35 22.48 -0.74 17.43
CA ILE A 35 21.63 0.46 17.49
C ILE A 35 21.14 0.84 16.09
N ALA A 36 22.00 0.79 15.07
CA ALA A 36 21.61 1.07 13.69
C ALA A 36 20.59 0.05 13.15
N VAL A 37 20.77 -1.23 13.49
CA VAL A 37 19.82 -2.30 13.12
C VAL A 37 18.49 -2.15 13.86
N ALA A 38 18.51 -1.81 15.16
CA ALA A 38 17.30 -1.59 15.94
C ALA A 38 16.46 -0.45 15.37
N ASN A 39 17.09 0.71 15.10
CA ASN A 39 16.40 1.86 14.52
C ASN A 39 15.82 1.56 13.12
N LYS A 40 16.53 0.77 12.30
CA LYS A 40 16.00 0.30 11.00
C LYS A 40 14.84 -0.68 11.15
N ARG A 41 14.86 -1.55 12.15
CA ARG A 41 13.78 -2.52 12.40
C ARG A 41 12.50 -1.83 12.86
N GLU A 42 12.59 -0.87 13.78
CA GLU A 42 11.43 -0.10 14.25
C GLU A 42 10.78 0.67 13.10
N MET A 43 11.59 1.35 12.27
CA MET A 43 11.09 2.06 11.09
C MET A 43 10.47 1.13 10.03
N THR A 44 11.08 -0.03 9.80
CA THR A 44 10.55 -1.01 8.83
C THR A 44 9.24 -1.60 9.33
N GLN A 45 9.13 -1.88 10.63
CA GLN A 45 7.90 -2.39 11.24
C GLN A 45 6.77 -1.35 11.17
N ALA A 46 7.05 -0.09 11.51
CA ALA A 46 6.06 0.98 11.39
C ALA A 46 5.56 1.16 9.93
N ALA A 47 6.46 1.05 8.94
CA ALA A 47 6.09 1.09 7.53
C ALA A 47 5.22 -0.12 7.13
N SER A 48 5.56 -1.32 7.60
CA SER A 48 4.78 -2.54 7.40
C SER A 48 3.38 -2.45 8.01
N ASP A 49 3.27 -1.97 9.24
CA ASP A 49 2.00 -1.80 9.95
C ASP A 49 1.13 -0.75 9.23
N THR A 50 1.74 0.35 8.79
CA THR A 50 1.07 1.38 7.99
C THR A 50 0.56 0.81 6.67
N CYS A 51 1.39 0.05 5.94
CA CYS A 51 0.97 -0.60 4.72
C CYS A 51 -0.25 -1.49 4.97
N THR A 52 -0.19 -2.36 5.99
CA THR A 52 -1.27 -3.29 6.35
C THR A 52 -2.57 -2.57 6.66
N LEU A 53 -2.51 -1.43 7.37
CA LEU A 53 -3.68 -0.60 7.64
C LEU A 53 -4.28 0.00 6.37
N ASN A 54 -3.45 0.49 5.44
CA ASN A 54 -3.94 1.02 4.16
C ASN A 54 -4.54 -0.09 3.28
N ALA A 55 -3.92 -1.28 3.25
CA ALA A 55 -4.48 -2.45 2.57
C ALA A 55 -5.83 -2.86 3.17
N LYS A 56 -5.98 -2.81 4.50
CA LYS A 56 -7.26 -3.09 5.15
C LYS A 56 -8.33 -2.04 4.84
N ALA A 57 -7.96 -0.76 4.79
CA ALA A 57 -8.88 0.30 4.38
C ALA A 57 -9.30 0.16 2.91
N LEU A 58 -8.38 -0.26 2.04
CA LEU A 58 -8.67 -0.54 0.64
C LEU A 58 -9.75 -1.62 0.47
N ALA A 59 -9.79 -2.64 1.32
CA ALA A 59 -10.82 -3.68 1.25
C ALA A 59 -12.26 -3.10 1.35
N THR A 60 -12.46 -2.03 2.12
CA THR A 60 -13.75 -1.33 2.17
C THR A 60 -14.06 -0.60 0.87
N HIS A 61 -13.07 0.03 0.24
CA HIS A 61 -13.25 0.65 -1.06
C HIS A 61 -13.55 -0.37 -2.17
N GLN A 62 -12.93 -1.55 -2.11
CA GLN A 62 -13.22 -2.66 -3.03
C GLN A 62 -14.65 -3.16 -2.86
N GLN A 63 -15.11 -3.32 -1.62
CA GLN A 63 -16.51 -3.72 -1.37
C GLN A 63 -17.50 -2.70 -1.95
N ASN A 64 -17.28 -1.41 -1.73
CA ASN A 64 -18.16 -0.37 -2.27
C ASN A 64 -18.13 -0.33 -3.81
N PHE A 65 -16.95 -0.60 -4.40
CA PHE A 65 -16.80 -0.69 -5.84
C PHE A 65 -17.55 -1.90 -6.42
N GLU A 66 -17.46 -3.08 -5.80
CA GLU A 66 -18.20 -4.28 -6.20
C GLU A 66 -19.73 -4.05 -6.14
N GLU A 67 -20.20 -3.36 -5.10
CA GLU A 67 -21.61 -2.98 -4.97
C GLU A 67 -22.05 -2.04 -6.10
N ALA A 68 -21.29 -0.97 -6.34
CA ALA A 68 -21.56 -0.02 -7.42
C ALA A 68 -21.50 -0.70 -8.80
N GLN A 69 -20.57 -1.64 -9.01
CA GLN A 69 -20.48 -2.41 -10.24
C GLN A 69 -21.72 -3.26 -10.47
N LYS A 70 -22.21 -3.93 -9.42
CA LYS A 70 -23.44 -4.71 -9.52
C LYS A 70 -24.67 -3.85 -9.80
N GLU A 71 -24.80 -2.70 -9.14
CA GLU A 71 -25.90 -1.76 -9.40
C GLU A 71 -25.86 -1.23 -10.84
N ALA A 72 -24.66 -0.91 -11.34
CA ALA A 72 -24.46 -0.50 -12.72
C ALA A 72 -24.78 -1.62 -13.72
N GLU A 73 -24.34 -2.85 -13.47
CA GLU A 73 -24.70 -4.01 -14.29
C GLU A 73 -26.21 -4.28 -14.31
N ASP A 74 -26.88 -4.11 -13.17
CA ASP A 74 -28.33 -4.23 -13.07
C ASP A 74 -29.04 -3.13 -13.87
N ALA A 75 -28.57 -1.88 -13.80
CA ALA A 75 -29.09 -0.78 -14.61
C ALA A 75 -28.79 -0.97 -16.11
N ALA A 76 -27.65 -1.57 -16.47
CA ALA A 76 -27.28 -1.85 -17.86
C ALA A 76 -28.12 -2.94 -18.54
N LYS A 77 -28.95 -3.67 -17.78
CA LYS A 77 -29.95 -4.60 -18.33
C LYS A 77 -31.14 -3.88 -18.97
N LEU A 78 -31.33 -2.59 -18.66
CA LEU A 78 -32.34 -1.77 -19.31
C LEU A 78 -32.00 -1.57 -20.79
N THR A 79 -33.04 -1.39 -21.59
CA THR A 79 -32.93 -1.17 -23.03
C THR A 79 -33.26 0.28 -23.38
N VAL A 80 -32.93 0.67 -24.61
CA VAL A 80 -33.23 2.02 -25.12
C VAL A 80 -34.73 2.36 -25.10
N ASP A 81 -35.60 1.35 -25.07
CA ASP A 81 -37.04 1.54 -24.96
C ASP A 81 -37.50 1.83 -23.52
N ASP A 82 -36.71 1.39 -22.53
CA ASP A 82 -37.00 1.55 -21.10
C ASP A 82 -36.60 2.94 -20.57
N VAL A 83 -35.80 3.70 -21.33
CA VAL A 83 -35.24 4.99 -20.92
C VAL A 83 -35.70 6.14 -21.82
N ALA A 84 -35.68 7.36 -21.31
CA ALA A 84 -36.03 8.56 -22.06
C ALA A 84 -34.89 9.00 -23.01
N ASP A 85 -33.65 8.78 -22.57
CA ASP A 85 -32.41 9.09 -23.28
C ASP A 85 -31.51 7.85 -23.33
N GLY A 86 -31.39 7.27 -24.53
CA GLY A 86 -30.56 6.08 -24.78
C GLY A 86 -29.05 6.33 -24.63
N THR A 87 -28.58 7.58 -24.68
CA THR A 87 -27.15 7.90 -24.50
C THR A 87 -26.67 7.65 -23.07
N THR A 88 -27.60 7.67 -22.10
CA THR A 88 -27.30 7.31 -20.70
C THR A 88 -26.87 5.84 -20.58
N LEU A 89 -27.45 4.94 -21.37
CA LEU A 89 -27.06 3.53 -21.41
C LEU A 89 -25.70 3.31 -22.05
N GLU A 90 -25.34 4.12 -23.06
CA GLU A 90 -24.01 4.07 -23.69
C GLU A 90 -22.94 4.54 -22.69
N THR A 91 -23.19 5.67 -22.01
CA THR A 91 -22.32 6.19 -20.95
C THR A 91 -22.13 5.18 -19.82
N LEU A 92 -23.21 4.49 -19.41
CA LEU A 92 -23.14 3.45 -18.38
C LEU A 92 -22.29 2.25 -18.83
N LYS A 93 -22.42 1.81 -20.09
CA LYS A 93 -21.61 0.71 -20.63
C LYS A 93 -20.13 1.06 -20.68
N ASP A 94 -19.80 2.28 -21.09
CA ASP A 94 -18.42 2.77 -21.10
C ASP A 94 -17.84 2.80 -19.68
N ALA A 95 -18.62 3.27 -18.69
CA ALA A 95 -18.22 3.27 -17.29
C ALA A 95 -18.02 1.84 -16.74
N ILE A 96 -18.89 0.89 -17.11
CA ILE A 96 -18.72 -0.53 -16.75
C ILE A 96 -17.45 -1.10 -17.36
N THR A 97 -17.17 -0.84 -18.64
CA THR A 97 -15.93 -1.30 -19.30
C THR A 97 -14.69 -0.71 -18.62
N LEU A 98 -14.74 0.55 -18.19
CA LEU A 98 -13.66 1.15 -17.40
C LEU A 98 -13.49 0.46 -16.04
N ALA A 99 -14.60 0.11 -15.37
CA ALA A 99 -14.60 -0.63 -14.12
C ALA A 99 -14.03 -2.06 -14.28
N GLU A 100 -14.36 -2.75 -15.36
CA GLU A 100 -13.82 -4.08 -15.68
C GLU A 100 -12.31 -4.06 -15.99
N ALA A 101 -11.80 -2.93 -16.47
CA ALA A 101 -10.38 -2.73 -16.74
C ALA A 101 -9.53 -2.49 -15.47
N VAL A 102 -10.15 -2.40 -14.29
CA VAL A 102 -9.44 -2.25 -13.02
C VAL A 102 -8.59 -3.50 -12.74
N GLU A 103 -7.28 -3.31 -12.64
CA GLU A 103 -6.33 -4.39 -12.35
C GLU A 103 -6.44 -4.88 -10.89
N ASN A 104 -5.74 -5.98 -10.57
CA ASN A 104 -5.68 -6.49 -9.20
C ASN A 104 -5.08 -5.48 -8.23
N ALA A 105 -5.68 -5.38 -7.04
CA ALA A 105 -5.19 -4.49 -5.99
C ALA A 105 -3.74 -4.81 -5.59
N PRO A 106 -2.89 -3.77 -5.42
CA PRO A 106 -1.54 -3.94 -4.90
C PRO A 106 -1.60 -4.48 -3.46
N THR A 107 -0.58 -5.25 -3.08
CA THR A 107 -0.49 -5.89 -1.77
C THR A 107 0.76 -5.43 -1.02
N CYS A 108 0.68 -5.47 0.31
CA CYS A 108 1.86 -5.23 1.14
C CYS A 108 2.84 -6.40 1.03
N PRO A 109 4.14 -6.14 0.84
CA PRO A 109 5.13 -7.20 0.75
C PRO A 109 5.26 -7.92 2.10
N ALA A 110 5.46 -9.24 2.07
CA ALA A 110 5.64 -10.02 3.30
C ALA A 110 6.97 -9.70 4.03
N ASN A 111 7.99 -9.30 3.27
CA ASN A 111 9.30 -8.90 3.76
C ASN A 111 9.83 -7.74 2.91
N GLY A 112 10.63 -6.87 3.50
CA GLY A 112 11.22 -5.76 2.79
C GLY A 112 11.93 -4.80 3.74
N ASN A 113 12.53 -3.77 3.17
CA ASN A 113 12.99 -2.62 3.92
C ASN A 113 11.88 -1.54 3.97
N ALA A 114 12.05 -0.52 4.82
CA ALA A 114 11.06 0.54 4.97
C ALA A 114 10.62 1.19 3.63
N SER A 115 11.54 1.37 2.68
CA SER A 115 11.22 1.95 1.36
C SER A 115 10.30 1.05 0.54
N ASP A 116 10.42 -0.27 0.64
CA ASP A 116 9.57 -1.22 -0.08
C ASP A 116 8.13 -1.12 0.44
N PHE A 117 7.96 -1.04 1.76
CA PHE A 117 6.66 -0.84 2.40
C PHE A 117 6.05 0.52 2.10
N THR A 118 6.85 1.60 2.11
CA THR A 118 6.37 2.93 1.75
C THR A 118 5.88 2.96 0.31
N LYS A 119 6.66 2.40 -0.62
CA LYS A 119 6.25 2.30 -2.03
C LYS A 119 4.95 1.52 -2.18
N ALA A 120 4.83 0.34 -1.56
CA ALA A 120 3.61 -0.44 -1.61
C ALA A 120 2.41 0.31 -0.99
N THR A 121 2.64 1.09 0.06
CA THR A 121 1.60 1.94 0.65
C THR A 121 1.13 3.03 -0.32
N ASP A 122 2.04 3.67 -1.04
CA ASP A 122 1.70 4.72 -2.00
C ASP A 122 1.01 4.14 -3.24
N ASP A 123 1.42 2.95 -3.69
CA ASP A 123 0.75 2.19 -4.74
C ASP A 123 -0.69 1.84 -4.32
N ILE A 124 -0.90 1.38 -3.06
CA ILE A 124 -2.23 1.10 -2.48
C ILE A 124 -3.10 2.36 -2.42
N ARG A 125 -2.55 3.51 -2.02
CA ARG A 125 -3.31 4.77 -1.96
C ARG A 125 -3.72 5.22 -3.35
N THR A 126 -2.79 5.19 -4.30
CA THR A 126 -3.06 5.56 -5.70
C THR A 126 -4.14 4.66 -6.28
N TYR A 127 -4.05 3.35 -6.03
CA TYR A 127 -5.08 2.41 -6.43
C TYR A 127 -6.43 2.72 -5.77
N ALA A 128 -6.46 3.03 -4.46
CA ALA A 128 -7.69 3.38 -3.75
C ALA A 128 -8.36 4.65 -4.31
N ASP A 129 -7.56 5.67 -4.65
CA ASP A 129 -8.05 6.92 -5.24
C ASP A 129 -8.61 6.69 -6.64
N ASN A 130 -7.90 5.91 -7.48
CA ASN A 130 -8.38 5.53 -8.80
C ASN A 130 -9.68 4.71 -8.70
N LEU A 131 -9.71 3.72 -7.80
CA LEU A 131 -10.88 2.89 -7.56
C LEU A 131 -12.08 3.75 -7.16
N ARG A 132 -11.88 4.68 -6.22
CA ARG A 132 -12.93 5.61 -5.78
C ARG A 132 -13.42 6.50 -6.93
N ASN A 133 -12.52 6.99 -7.79
CA ASN A 133 -12.91 7.80 -8.93
C ASN A 133 -13.81 7.00 -9.89
N ILE A 134 -13.39 5.78 -10.24
CA ILE A 134 -14.16 4.89 -11.10
C ILE A 134 -15.50 4.52 -10.44
N THR A 135 -15.53 4.23 -9.13
CA THR A 135 -16.78 3.99 -8.39
C THR A 135 -17.75 5.16 -8.53
N ASN A 136 -17.27 6.40 -8.41
CA ASN A 136 -18.14 7.58 -8.50
C ASN A 136 -18.65 7.80 -9.94
N GLU A 137 -17.82 7.59 -10.95
CA GLU A 137 -18.22 7.69 -12.36
C GLU A 137 -19.28 6.62 -12.69
N LEU A 138 -19.08 5.39 -12.21
CA LEU A 138 -19.99 4.27 -12.39
C LEU A 138 -21.34 4.51 -11.70
N ASP A 139 -21.33 4.95 -10.45
CA ASP A 139 -22.53 5.31 -9.67
C ASP A 139 -23.30 6.48 -10.33
N ALA A 140 -22.59 7.50 -10.81
CA ALA A 140 -23.20 8.64 -11.50
C ALA A 140 -23.87 8.21 -12.81
N ALA A 141 -23.22 7.34 -13.60
CA ALA A 141 -23.78 6.81 -14.83
C ALA A 141 -25.01 5.94 -14.56
N ALA A 142 -24.97 5.07 -13.55
CA ALA A 142 -26.10 4.23 -13.17
C ALA A 142 -27.31 5.07 -12.73
N LYS A 143 -27.09 6.10 -11.89
CA LYS A 143 -28.12 7.06 -11.50
C LYS A 143 -28.69 7.83 -12.68
N SER A 144 -27.87 8.18 -13.66
CA SER A 144 -28.35 8.85 -14.87
C SER A 144 -29.29 7.97 -15.69
N VAL A 145 -28.99 6.67 -15.79
CA VAL A 145 -29.87 5.69 -16.47
C VAL A 145 -31.19 5.54 -15.72
N ILE A 146 -31.16 5.41 -14.39
CA ILE A 146 -32.36 5.29 -13.55
C ILE A 146 -33.24 6.53 -13.68
N ALA A 147 -32.66 7.73 -13.58
CA ALA A 147 -33.40 8.98 -13.76
C ALA A 147 -34.04 9.08 -15.16
N SER A 148 -33.32 8.61 -16.20
CA SER A 148 -33.83 8.55 -17.56
C SER A 148 -35.01 7.57 -17.71
N GLN A 149 -34.97 6.44 -17.02
CA GLN A 149 -36.08 5.49 -16.93
C GLN A 149 -37.30 6.11 -16.22
N GLU A 150 -37.09 6.77 -15.08
CA GLU A 150 -38.18 7.42 -14.34
C GLU A 150 -38.92 8.46 -15.20
N LEU A 151 -38.16 9.32 -15.91
CA LEU A 151 -38.73 10.29 -16.85
C LEU A 151 -39.55 9.64 -17.98
N LYS A 152 -39.11 8.48 -18.48
CA LYS A 152 -39.84 7.72 -19.50
C LYS A 152 -41.18 7.22 -18.97
N LEU A 153 -41.18 6.68 -17.75
CA LEU A 153 -42.38 6.16 -17.09
C LEU A 153 -43.37 7.28 -16.76
N GLU A 154 -42.89 8.44 -16.31
CA GLU A 154 -43.71 9.62 -16.05
C GLU A 154 -44.37 10.16 -17.32
N SER A 155 -43.63 10.16 -18.44
CA SER A 155 -44.13 10.63 -19.74
C SER A 155 -45.14 9.67 -20.39
N ALA A 156 -45.19 8.41 -19.95
CA ALA A 156 -46.09 7.38 -20.46
C ALA A 156 -47.44 7.34 -19.71
N LYS A 157 -47.61 8.14 -18.66
CA LYS A 157 -48.81 8.20 -17.82
C LYS A 157 -49.81 9.25 -18.32
#